data_AF-A0A3C2CQH6-F1
#
_entry.id   AF-A0A3C2CQH6-F1
#
_cell.length_a   1.000
_cell.length_b   1.000
_cell.length_c   1.000
_cell.angle_alpha   90.00
_cell.angle_beta   90.00
_cell.angle_gamma   90.00
#
_symmetry.space_group_name_H-M   'P 1'
#
loop_
_entity.id
_entity.type
_entity.pdbx_description
1 polymer ?
#
loop_
_entity_poly.entity_id
_entity_poly.type
_entity_poly.pdbx_seq_one_letter_code
_entity_poly.pdbx_strand_id
1 'polypeptide(L)'
;ISEERYQKFSAKKEAIEAEKQRLQSIIIKPTAEVQELIRSIGGSELKDGIRASDLLKRPEVSYQHIKQLVPANGELDFETEEQTEIQIKYEGYIEKSLQQVERLKKMEDKKIPENIDYDAISGLATEARQKLKEVHPLTLAQASRISGVNPADISILLVYLEQGRIARISSN
;
A
#
# COMPACT_ATOMS: atom_id res chain seq x y z
N ILE A 1 23.31 -5.04 -20.97
CA ILE A 1 22.77 -3.65 -21.09
C ILE A 1 23.98 -2.75 -21.31
N SER A 2 23.93 -1.78 -22.23
CA SER A 2 25.06 -0.86 -22.44
C SER A 2 25.14 0.16 -21.30
N GLU A 3 26.35 0.64 -21.02
CA GLU A 3 26.61 1.67 -20.00
C GLU A 3 25.77 2.94 -20.25
N GLU A 4 25.72 3.40 -21.50
CA GLU A 4 24.93 4.55 -21.90
C GLU A 4 23.42 4.39 -21.60
N ARG A 5 22.87 3.18 -21.83
CA ARG A 5 21.45 2.90 -21.56
C ARG A 5 21.17 2.86 -20.06
N TYR A 6 22.12 2.34 -19.28
CA TYR A 6 22.02 2.35 -17.81
C TYR A 6 22.06 3.77 -17.27
N GLN A 7 22.99 4.61 -17.74
CA GLN A 7 23.11 6.00 -17.30
C GLN A 7 21.86 6.83 -17.62
N LYS A 8 21.31 6.70 -18.83
CA LYS A 8 20.04 7.36 -19.20
C LYS A 8 18.88 6.93 -18.29
N PHE A 9 18.79 5.64 -17.99
CA PHE A 9 17.77 5.11 -17.08
C PHE A 9 17.94 5.67 -15.66
N SER A 10 19.16 5.67 -15.12
CA SER A 10 19.45 6.17 -13.78
C SER A 10 19.15 7.67 -13.66
N ALA A 11 19.58 8.48 -14.62
CA ALA A 11 19.31 9.92 -14.63
C ALA A 11 17.80 10.21 -14.66
N LYS A 12 17.03 9.48 -15.48
CA LYS A 12 15.58 9.62 -15.51
C LYS A 12 14.94 9.23 -14.18
N LYS A 13 15.37 8.11 -13.58
CA LYS A 13 14.88 7.66 -12.28
C LYS A 13 15.12 8.71 -11.20
N GLU A 14 16.30 9.31 -11.17
CA GLU A 14 16.65 10.38 -10.24
C GLU A 14 15.79 11.63 -10.45
N ALA A 15 15.55 12.03 -11.70
CA ALA A 15 14.70 13.16 -12.03
C ALA A 15 13.25 12.95 -11.56
N ILE A 16 12.68 11.75 -11.77
CA ILE A 16 11.34 11.41 -11.28
C ILE A 16 11.27 11.49 -9.76
N GLU A 17 12.24 10.91 -9.04
CA GLU A 17 12.22 10.96 -7.58
C GLU A 17 12.43 12.38 -7.04
N ALA A 18 13.30 13.17 -7.66
CA ALA A 18 13.48 14.57 -7.29
C ALA A 18 12.17 15.37 -7.45
N GLU A 19 11.44 15.16 -8.55
CA GLU A 19 10.17 15.83 -8.78
C GLU A 19 9.08 15.37 -7.80
N LYS A 20 9.00 14.07 -7.51
CA LYS A 20 8.08 13.55 -6.47
C LYS A 20 8.34 14.22 -5.12
N GLN A 21 9.61 14.31 -4.71
CA GLN A 21 9.99 14.97 -3.46
C GLN A 21 9.63 16.47 -3.46
N ARG A 22 9.87 17.15 -4.59
CA ARG A 22 9.47 18.55 -4.77
C ARG A 22 7.96 18.72 -4.58
N LEU A 23 7.14 17.94 -5.27
CA LEU A 23 5.67 18.00 -5.17
C LEU A 23 5.15 17.58 -3.79
N GLN A 24 5.87 16.74 -3.04
CA GLN A 24 5.56 16.42 -1.66
C GLN A 24 5.85 17.59 -0.70
N SER A 25 6.86 18.41 -0.98
CA SER A 25 7.23 19.55 -0.13
C SER A 25 6.39 20.81 -0.33
N ILE A 26 5.67 20.94 -1.45
CA ILE A 26 4.95 22.16 -1.82
C ILE A 26 3.49 22.08 -1.39
N ILE A 27 3.03 23.11 -0.68
CA ILE A 27 1.62 23.29 -0.29
C ILE A 27 0.98 24.33 -1.20
N ILE A 28 -0.04 23.92 -1.94
CA ILE A 28 -0.90 24.79 -2.76
C ILE A 28 -2.00 25.35 -1.85
N LYS A 29 -2.13 26.68 -1.81
CA LYS A 29 -3.19 27.37 -1.05
C LYS A 29 -4.45 27.53 -1.91
N PRO A 30 -5.65 27.58 -1.31
CA PRO A 30 -6.92 27.75 -2.03
C PRO A 30 -7.12 29.19 -2.52
N THR A 31 -6.23 29.68 -3.40
CA THR A 31 -6.37 31.00 -4.04
C THR A 31 -7.46 30.97 -5.10
N ALA A 32 -7.95 32.14 -5.53
CA ALA A 32 -8.97 32.23 -6.58
C ALA A 32 -8.55 31.52 -7.88
N GLU A 33 -7.28 31.66 -8.26
CA GLU A 33 -6.68 31.01 -9.43
C GLU A 33 -6.67 29.47 -9.30
N VAL A 34 -6.25 28.95 -8.15
CA VAL A 34 -6.25 27.51 -7.88
C VAL A 34 -7.66 26.93 -7.93
N GLN A 35 -8.62 27.62 -7.29
CA GLN A 35 -10.03 27.18 -7.29
C GLN A 35 -10.62 27.21 -8.70
N GLU A 36 -10.29 28.21 -9.51
CA GLU A 36 -10.75 28.30 -10.90
C GLU A 36 -10.21 27.16 -11.76
N LEU A 37 -8.91 26.86 -11.65
CA LEU A 37 -8.32 25.72 -12.34
C LEU A 37 -9.03 24.42 -11.94
N ILE A 38 -9.23 24.18 -10.65
CA ILE A 38 -9.91 22.99 -10.13
C ILE A 38 -11.35 22.88 -10.64
N ARG A 39 -12.10 23.98 -10.66
CA ARG A 39 -13.46 24.00 -11.22
C ARG A 39 -13.46 23.69 -12.72
N SER A 40 -12.52 24.25 -13.47
CA SER A 40 -12.43 24.06 -14.93
C SER A 40 -12.20 22.61 -15.35
N ILE A 41 -11.52 21.83 -14.49
CA ILE A 41 -11.25 20.40 -14.71
C ILE A 41 -12.31 19.48 -14.06
N GLY A 42 -13.41 20.06 -13.55
CA GLY A 42 -14.50 19.30 -12.91
C GLY A 42 -14.17 18.77 -11.51
N GLY A 43 -13.13 19.29 -10.87
CA GLY A 43 -12.70 18.88 -9.54
C GLY A 43 -13.47 19.57 -8.41
N SER A 44 -13.33 19.02 -7.20
CA SER A 44 -13.93 19.59 -5.99
C SER A 44 -13.05 20.68 -5.36
N GLU A 45 -13.65 21.80 -4.96
CA GLU A 45 -12.93 22.92 -4.36
C GLU A 45 -12.10 22.54 -3.12
N LEU A 46 -11.01 23.27 -2.90
CA LEU A 46 -10.14 23.11 -1.73
C LEU A 46 -10.68 23.92 -0.55
N LYS A 47 -10.80 23.29 0.63
CA LYS A 47 -11.13 24.00 1.88
C LYS A 47 -9.89 24.59 2.55
N ASP A 48 -8.79 23.84 2.50
CA ASP A 48 -7.51 24.17 3.11
C ASP A 48 -6.38 23.96 2.10
N GLY A 49 -5.16 24.31 2.50
CA GLY A 49 -3.98 24.02 1.69
C GLY A 49 -3.75 22.51 1.53
N ILE A 50 -3.34 22.10 0.34
CA ILE A 50 -3.09 20.69 -0.03
C ILE A 50 -1.67 20.55 -0.59
N ARG A 51 -1.00 19.41 -0.37
CA ARG A 51 0.28 19.17 -1.04
C ARG A 51 0.05 19.02 -2.54
N ALA A 52 0.98 19.48 -3.36
CA ALA A 52 0.87 19.33 -4.82
C ALA A 52 0.76 17.85 -5.25
N SER A 53 1.52 16.97 -4.58
CA SER A 53 1.42 15.51 -4.73
C SER A 53 0.03 14.96 -4.37
N ASP A 54 -0.60 15.45 -3.30
CA ASP A 54 -1.94 15.01 -2.89
C ASP A 54 -3.03 15.54 -3.83
N LEU A 55 -2.85 16.74 -4.39
CA LEU A 55 -3.73 17.24 -5.44
C LEU A 55 -3.62 16.38 -6.71
N LEU A 56 -2.42 15.95 -7.09
CA LEU A 56 -2.16 15.10 -8.25
C LEU A 56 -2.72 13.68 -8.11
N LYS A 57 -3.00 13.21 -6.90
CA LYS A 57 -3.71 11.95 -6.64
C LYS A 57 -5.19 12.00 -7.07
N ARG A 58 -5.76 13.19 -7.30
CA ARG A 58 -7.13 13.31 -7.80
C ARG A 58 -7.22 12.85 -9.26
N PRO A 59 -8.17 12.00 -9.64
CA PRO A 59 -8.26 11.45 -11.00
C PRO A 59 -8.30 12.50 -12.11
N GLU A 60 -8.98 13.62 -11.87
CA GLU A 60 -9.14 14.73 -12.81
C GLU A 60 -7.91 15.63 -12.96
N VAL A 61 -6.92 15.51 -12.07
CA VAL A 61 -5.71 16.35 -12.06
C VAL A 61 -4.58 15.66 -12.82
N SER A 62 -3.95 16.37 -13.76
CA SER A 62 -2.75 15.93 -14.47
C SER A 62 -1.51 16.69 -13.98
N TYR A 63 -0.33 16.20 -14.32
CA TYR A 63 0.92 16.91 -14.05
C TYR A 63 0.93 18.30 -14.70
N GLN A 64 0.34 18.45 -15.89
CA GLN A 64 0.26 19.75 -16.57
C GLN A 64 -0.56 20.77 -15.75
N HIS A 65 -1.64 20.34 -15.09
CA HIS A 65 -2.39 21.20 -14.18
C HIS A 65 -1.54 21.61 -12.97
N ILE A 66 -0.78 20.68 -12.40
CA ILE A 66 0.15 20.98 -11.30
C ILE A 66 1.24 21.95 -11.74
N LYS A 67 1.80 21.78 -12.94
CA LYS A 67 2.86 22.63 -13.52
C LYS A 67 2.40 24.08 -13.69
N GLN A 68 1.12 24.31 -13.98
CA GLN A 68 0.55 25.67 -14.06
C GLN A 68 0.54 26.36 -12.69
N LEU A 69 0.22 25.63 -11.62
CA LEU A 69 0.15 26.16 -10.26
C LEU A 69 1.53 26.25 -9.59
N VAL A 70 2.39 25.29 -9.91
CA VAL A 70 3.69 25.07 -9.29
C VAL A 70 4.71 24.72 -10.38
N PRO A 71 5.23 25.74 -11.09
CA PRO A 71 6.23 25.54 -12.13
C PRO A 71 7.41 24.72 -11.62
N ALA A 72 7.94 23.84 -12.48
CA ALA A 72 9.14 23.08 -12.17
C ALA A 72 10.37 24.01 -12.16
N ASN A 73 11.37 23.68 -11.35
CA ASN A 73 12.62 24.47 -11.25
C ASN A 73 13.51 24.37 -12.51
N GLY A 74 13.13 23.52 -13.48
CA GLY A 74 13.79 23.32 -14.77
C GLY A 74 12.86 22.60 -15.74
N GLU A 75 13.31 22.42 -16.99
CA GLU A 75 12.56 21.64 -17.98
C GLU A 75 12.75 20.14 -17.72
N LEU A 76 11.67 19.48 -17.28
CA LEU A 76 11.57 18.03 -17.32
C LEU A 76 11.08 17.62 -18.71
N ASP A 77 11.61 16.53 -19.23
CA ASP A 77 11.05 15.93 -20.44
C ASP A 77 9.65 15.36 -20.17
N PHE A 78 8.85 15.25 -21.22
CA PHE A 78 7.47 14.78 -21.12
C PHE A 78 7.35 13.38 -20.48
N GLU A 79 8.30 12.49 -20.75
CA GLU A 79 8.29 11.13 -20.21
C GLU A 79 8.52 11.14 -18.69
N THR A 80 9.37 12.04 -18.19
CA THR A 80 9.61 12.26 -16.77
C THR A 80 8.37 12.85 -16.07
N GLU A 81 7.68 13.81 -16.71
CA GLU A 81 6.43 14.38 -16.21
C GLU A 81 5.32 13.32 -16.11
N GLU A 82 5.12 12.54 -17.17
CA GLU A 82 4.13 11.47 -17.23
C GLU A 82 4.42 10.37 -16.19
N GLN A 83 5.68 9.92 -16.08
CA GLN A 83 6.04 8.90 -15.10
C GLN A 83 5.89 9.40 -13.66
N THR A 84 6.13 10.68 -13.40
CA THR A 84 5.88 11.29 -12.10
C THR A 84 4.39 11.26 -11.74
N GLU A 85 3.52 11.64 -12.68
CA GLU A 85 2.06 11.55 -12.51
C GLU A 85 1.61 10.13 -12.20
N ILE A 86 2.03 9.17 -13.02
CA ILE A 86 1.66 7.76 -12.86
C ILE A 86 2.12 7.27 -11.48
N GLN A 87 3.39 7.47 -11.12
CA GLN A 87 3.89 6.96 -9.85
C GLN A 87 3.16 7.55 -8.65
N ILE A 88 2.86 8.86 -8.65
CA ILE A 88 2.13 9.50 -7.54
C ILE A 88 0.69 8.97 -7.45
N LYS A 89 -0.01 8.83 -8.58
CA LYS A 89 -1.39 8.32 -8.61
C LYS A 89 -1.49 6.87 -8.13
N TYR A 90 -0.49 6.05 -8.45
CA TYR A 90 -0.49 4.64 -8.11
C TYR A 90 0.25 4.29 -6.81
N GLU A 91 0.95 5.23 -6.18
CA GLU A 91 1.75 5.03 -4.95
C GLU A 91 0.97 4.26 -3.87
N GLY A 92 -0.23 4.72 -3.50
CA GLY A 92 -1.04 4.07 -2.46
C GLY A 92 -1.52 2.66 -2.82
N TYR A 93 -1.77 2.39 -4.11
CA TYR A 93 -2.15 1.05 -4.58
C TYR A 93 -0.96 0.10 -4.53
N ILE A 94 0.23 0.59 -4.91
CA ILE A 94 1.49 -0.16 -4.86
C ILE A 94 1.83 -0.47 -3.41
N GLU A 95 1.79 0.51 -2.52
CA GLU A 95 2.03 0.31 -1.08
C GLU A 95 1.09 -0.73 -0.48
N LYS A 96 -0.21 -0.64 -0.77
CA LYS A 96 -1.20 -1.62 -0.31
C LYS A 96 -0.91 -3.02 -0.83
N SER A 97 -0.51 -3.14 -2.10
CA SER A 97 -0.16 -4.42 -2.72
C SER A 97 1.11 -5.01 -2.10
N LEU A 98 2.12 -4.18 -1.83
CA LEU A 98 3.35 -4.60 -1.15
C LEU A 98 3.09 -5.07 0.27
N GLN A 99 2.26 -4.36 1.05
CA GLN A 99 1.85 -4.79 2.38
C GLN A 99 1.13 -6.15 2.36
N GLN A 100 0.31 -6.40 1.34
CA GLN A 100 -0.33 -7.70 1.16
C GLN A 100 0.69 -8.81 0.85
N VAL A 101 1.67 -8.53 -0.01
CA VAL A 101 2.76 -9.47 -0.33
C VAL A 101 3.59 -9.79 0.91
N GLU A 102 3.98 -8.79 1.70
CA GLU A 102 4.74 -9.00 2.94
C GLU A 102 3.96 -9.85 3.94
N ARG A 103 2.66 -9.60 4.07
CA ARG A 103 1.78 -10.40 4.92
C ARG A 103 1.73 -11.86 4.46
N LEU A 104 1.58 -12.10 3.16
CA LEU A 104 1.58 -13.45 2.61
C LEU A 104 2.90 -14.18 2.85
N LYS A 105 4.04 -13.49 2.64
CA LYS A 105 5.37 -14.05 2.93
C LYS A 105 5.51 -14.45 4.40
N LYS A 106 5.04 -13.61 5.33
CA LYS A 106 5.02 -13.96 6.77
C LYS A 106 4.17 -15.20 7.06
N MET A 107 3.16 -15.50 6.25
CA MET A 107 2.27 -16.66 6.44
C MET A 107 2.79 -17.95 5.82
N GLU A 108 3.56 -17.86 4.73
CA GLU A 108 4.01 -19.02 3.94
C GLU A 108 4.96 -19.93 4.75
N ASP A 109 5.84 -19.34 5.58
CA ASP A 109 6.83 -20.08 6.37
C ASP A 109 6.37 -20.44 7.80
N LYS A 110 5.19 -19.99 8.23
CA LYS A 110 4.72 -20.17 9.62
C LYS A 110 3.98 -21.49 9.78
N LYS A 111 4.67 -22.44 10.43
CA LYS A 111 4.07 -23.71 10.88
C LYS A 111 3.14 -23.50 12.06
N ILE A 112 2.04 -24.24 12.05
CA ILE A 112 1.12 -24.36 13.17
C ILE A 112 1.48 -25.65 13.91
N PRO A 113 1.71 -25.63 15.24
CA PRO A 113 1.92 -26.86 16.01
C PRO A 113 0.72 -27.79 15.89
N GLU A 114 0.96 -29.08 15.63
CA GLU A 114 -0.10 -30.08 15.40
C GLU A 114 -1.07 -30.19 16.59
N ASN A 115 -0.56 -29.98 17.80
CA ASN A 115 -1.34 -30.07 19.03
C ASN A 115 -1.78 -28.71 19.58
N ILE A 116 -1.85 -27.65 18.75
CA ILE A 116 -2.32 -26.34 19.19
C ILE A 116 -3.75 -26.42 19.77
N ASP A 117 -3.98 -25.73 20.88
CA ASP A 117 -5.32 -25.55 21.42
C ASP A 117 -5.95 -24.26 20.84
N TYR A 118 -6.80 -24.42 19.82
CA TYR A 118 -7.53 -23.31 19.23
C TYR A 118 -8.56 -22.68 20.19
N ASP A 119 -9.00 -23.34 21.27
CA ASP A 119 -9.90 -22.75 22.27
C ASP A 119 -9.19 -21.69 23.12
N ALA A 120 -7.90 -21.87 23.34
CA ALA A 120 -7.08 -20.92 24.10
C ALA A 120 -6.82 -19.59 23.35
N ILE A 121 -7.16 -19.50 22.07
CA ILE A 121 -6.92 -18.30 21.27
C ILE A 121 -8.11 -17.33 21.41
N SER A 122 -7.89 -16.25 22.16
CA SER A 122 -8.87 -15.18 22.34
C SER A 122 -9.05 -14.39 21.05
N GLY A 123 -10.30 -14.05 20.71
CA GLY A 123 -10.63 -13.21 19.56
C GLY A 123 -10.87 -13.95 18.25
N LEU A 124 -10.47 -15.23 18.12
CA LEU A 124 -10.87 -16.05 16.98
C LEU A 124 -12.39 -16.19 16.92
N ALA A 125 -12.96 -15.94 15.74
CA ALA A 125 -14.37 -16.16 15.51
C ALA A 125 -14.73 -17.64 15.78
N THR A 126 -15.95 -17.87 16.29
CA THR A 126 -16.43 -19.22 16.62
C THR A 126 -16.38 -20.15 15.40
N GLU A 127 -16.81 -19.66 14.24
CA GLU A 127 -16.77 -20.40 12.97
C GLU A 127 -15.33 -20.74 12.56
N ALA A 128 -14.43 -19.75 12.58
CA ALA A 128 -13.03 -19.96 12.24
C ALA A 128 -12.37 -20.98 13.18
N ARG A 129 -12.61 -20.88 14.49
CA ARG A 129 -12.11 -21.82 15.49
C ARG A 129 -12.60 -23.25 15.21
N GLN A 130 -13.89 -23.41 14.92
CA GLN A 130 -14.46 -24.71 14.57
C GLN A 130 -13.83 -25.29 13.30
N LYS A 131 -13.67 -24.46 12.27
CA LYS A 131 -13.08 -24.85 10.99
C LYS A 131 -11.59 -25.20 11.09
N LEU A 132 -10.84 -24.46 11.90
CA LEU A 132 -9.42 -24.73 12.15
C LEU A 132 -9.22 -26.05 12.90
N LYS A 133 -10.09 -26.36 13.88
CA LYS A 133 -10.11 -27.65 14.56
C LYS A 133 -10.56 -28.80 13.64
N GLU A 134 -11.48 -28.56 12.73
CA GLU A 134 -11.95 -29.60 11.81
C GLU A 134 -10.87 -29.97 10.78
N VAL A 135 -10.19 -28.96 10.22
CA VAL A 135 -9.23 -29.14 9.13
C VAL A 135 -7.82 -29.44 9.63
N HIS A 136 -7.44 -28.99 10.84
CA HIS A 136 -6.09 -29.11 11.40
C HIS A 136 -4.97 -28.69 10.43
N PRO A 137 -4.93 -27.43 9.99
CA PRO A 137 -3.92 -26.97 9.03
C PRO A 137 -2.51 -27.00 9.63
N LEU A 138 -1.52 -27.42 8.83
CA LEU A 138 -0.10 -27.49 9.21
C LEU A 138 0.61 -26.14 9.11
N THR A 139 0.07 -25.21 8.31
CA THR A 139 0.65 -23.90 8.08
C THR A 139 -0.40 -22.81 8.10
N LEU A 140 0.02 -21.59 8.41
CA LEU A 140 -0.85 -20.42 8.39
C LEU A 140 -1.40 -20.13 6.99
N ALA A 141 -0.61 -20.41 5.94
CA ALA A 141 -1.05 -20.32 4.55
C ALA A 141 -2.14 -21.36 4.19
N GLN A 142 -2.09 -22.56 4.78
CA GLN A 142 -3.18 -23.54 4.63
C GLN A 142 -4.43 -23.06 5.35
N ALA A 143 -4.28 -22.56 6.58
CA ALA A 143 -5.38 -22.03 7.37
C ALA A 143 -6.15 -20.90 6.64
N SER A 144 -5.43 -20.01 5.93
CA SER A 144 -6.05 -18.90 5.21
C SER A 144 -6.85 -19.28 3.97
N ARG A 145 -6.75 -20.53 3.51
CA ARG A 145 -7.55 -21.06 2.39
C ARG A 145 -8.81 -21.79 2.85
N ILE A 146 -9.03 -21.93 4.16
CA ILE A 146 -10.19 -22.61 4.71
C ILE A 146 -11.41 -21.68 4.61
N SER A 147 -12.48 -22.15 3.98
CA SER A 147 -13.75 -21.42 3.95
C SER A 147 -14.28 -21.21 5.37
N GLY A 148 -14.69 -19.98 5.69
CA GLY A 148 -15.12 -19.59 7.05
C GLY A 148 -13.99 -19.11 7.95
N VAL A 149 -12.74 -19.09 7.48
CA VAL A 149 -11.60 -18.45 8.16
C VAL A 149 -11.25 -17.17 7.42
N ASN A 150 -11.45 -16.01 8.07
CA ASN A 150 -11.27 -14.71 7.42
C ASN A 150 -9.87 -14.11 7.69
N PRO A 151 -9.49 -13.01 7.01
CA PRO A 151 -8.19 -12.39 7.24
C PRO A 151 -7.97 -11.91 8.68
N ALA A 152 -9.00 -11.52 9.44
CA ALA A 152 -8.80 -11.11 10.83
C ALA A 152 -8.43 -12.32 11.72
N ASP A 153 -9.06 -13.47 11.51
CA ASP A 153 -8.75 -14.71 12.22
C ASP A 153 -7.29 -15.15 11.99
N ILE A 154 -6.82 -15.05 10.75
CA ILE A 154 -5.43 -15.35 10.39
C ILE A 154 -4.45 -14.40 11.06
N SER A 155 -4.79 -13.11 11.18
CA SER A 155 -3.95 -12.15 11.92
C SER A 155 -3.88 -12.51 13.40
N ILE A 156 -5.00 -12.88 14.01
CA ILE A 156 -5.06 -13.30 15.42
C ILE A 156 -4.22 -14.55 15.64
N LEU A 157 -4.37 -15.55 14.77
CA LEU A 157 -3.58 -16.78 14.82
C LEU A 157 -2.09 -16.50 14.62
N LEU A 158 -1.70 -15.62 13.69
CA LEU A 158 -0.31 -15.22 13.50
C LEU A 158 0.29 -14.60 14.77
N VAL A 159 -0.40 -13.62 15.36
CA VAL A 159 0.04 -12.96 16.60
C VAL A 159 0.19 -13.97 17.73
N TYR A 160 -0.77 -14.89 17.86
CA TYR A 160 -0.73 -15.96 18.85
C TYR A 160 0.50 -16.87 18.68
N LEU A 161 0.82 -17.25 17.44
CA LEU A 161 2.00 -18.04 17.12
C LEU A 161 3.31 -17.26 17.38
N GLU A 162 3.34 -15.95 17.12
CA GLU A 162 4.52 -15.11 17.34
C GLU A 162 4.80 -14.82 18.81
N GLN A 163 3.77 -14.78 19.66
CA GLN A 163 3.94 -14.65 21.12
C GLN A 163 4.65 -15.84 21.76
N GLY A 164 4.68 -17.00 21.08
CA GLY A 164 5.43 -18.20 21.50
C GLY A 164 4.84 -18.96 22.71
N ARG A 165 3.85 -18.39 23.43
CA ARG A 165 3.12 -19.03 24.53
C ARG A 165 1.92 -19.83 24.01
N ILE A 166 2.21 -20.82 23.18
CA ILE A 166 1.19 -21.63 22.49
C ILE A 166 0.65 -22.69 23.45
N ALA A 167 -0.62 -22.61 23.79
CA ALA A 167 -1.35 -23.65 24.50
C ALA A 167 -1.49 -24.88 23.60
N ARG A 168 -1.37 -26.06 24.20
CA ARG A 168 -1.39 -27.33 23.49
C ARG A 168 -2.34 -28.31 24.15
N ILE A 169 -3.06 -29.06 23.34
CA ILE A 169 -3.90 -30.16 23.79
C ILE A 169 -2.98 -31.35 24.08
N SER A 170 -3.12 -31.97 25.25
CA SER A 170 -2.43 -33.21 25.58
C SER A 170 -2.99 -34.34 24.72
N SER A 171 -2.12 -35.05 24.00
CA SER A 171 -2.49 -36.33 23.39
C SER A 171 -2.64 -37.35 24.52
N ASN A 172 -3.84 -37.89 24.72
CA ASN A 172 -4.05 -39.13 25.46
C ASN A 172 -3.66 -40.33 24.60
#